data_AF-A0A2K4IBT5-F1
#
_entry.id   AF-A0A2K4IBT5-F1
#
_cell.length_a   1.000
_cell.length_b   1.000
_cell.length_c   1.000
_cell.angle_alpha   90.00
_cell.angle_beta   90.00
_cell.angle_gamma   90.00
#
_symmetry.space_group_name_H-M   'P 1'
#
loop_
_entity.id
_entity.type
_entity.pdbx_description
1 polymer ?
#
loop_
_entity_poly.entity_id
_entity_poly.type
_entity_poly.pdbx_seq_one_letter_code
_entity_poly.pdbx_strand_id
1 'polypeptide(L)' 'MTNTRADLALYFNQDLITASRLPQSEVVALFESPSYQNWKKSQENQSKGLSAVIGGINNVIKGLNMLGNVLGRRRR' A
#
# COMPACT_ATOMS: atom_id res chain seq x y z
N MET A 1 14.22 -17.66 -4.06
CA MET A 1 15.20 -16.94 -3.22
C MET A 1 14.96 -15.45 -3.41
N THR A 2 14.51 -14.78 -2.36
CA THR A 2 14.22 -13.34 -2.34
C THR A 2 15.52 -12.53 -2.44
N ASN A 3 15.53 -11.56 -3.35
CA ASN A 3 16.71 -10.74 -3.65
C ASN A 3 16.84 -9.64 -2.59
N THR A 4 17.38 -10.03 -1.43
CA THR A 4 17.50 -9.23 -0.20
C THR A 4 18.15 -7.86 -0.40
N ARG A 5 18.99 -7.69 -1.42
CA ARG A 5 19.61 -6.42 -1.80
C ARG A 5 18.60 -5.43 -2.40
N ALA A 6 17.67 -5.93 -3.20
CA ALA A 6 16.61 -5.11 -3.77
C ALA A 6 15.61 -4.66 -2.70
N ASP A 7 15.31 -5.53 -1.73
CA ASP A 7 14.42 -5.20 -0.60
C ASP A 7 15.04 -4.10 0.28
N LEU A 8 16.33 -4.16 0.59
CA LEU A 8 17.01 -3.09 1.35
C LEU A 8 16.98 -1.73 0.65
N ALA A 9 17.21 -1.70 -0.66
CA ALA A 9 17.13 -0.47 -1.44
C ALA A 9 15.70 0.09 -1.47
N LEU A 10 14.70 -0.77 -1.62
CA LEU A 10 13.28 -0.39 -1.66
C LEU A 10 12.75 0.12 -0.31
N TYR A 11 13.08 -0.54 0.80
CA TYR A 11 12.46 -0.25 2.09
C TYR A 11 13.25 0.74 2.95
N PHE A 12 14.57 0.87 2.74
CA PHE A 12 15.43 1.73 3.58
C PHE A 12 16.14 2.83 2.80
N ASN A 13 15.86 3.00 1.50
CA ASN A 13 16.39 4.08 0.65
C ASN A 13 17.94 4.13 0.66
N GLN A 14 18.59 2.98 0.83
CA GLN A 14 20.05 2.83 0.80
C GLN A 14 20.55 2.59 -0.63
N ASP A 15 21.74 3.08 -0.94
CA ASP A 15 22.40 2.76 -2.21
C ASP A 15 22.80 1.27 -2.26
N LEU A 16 22.86 0.72 -3.47
CA LEU A 16 23.17 -0.71 -3.70
C LEU A 16 24.54 -1.10 -3.15
N ILE A 17 25.49 -0.16 -3.13
CA ILE A 17 26.86 -0.39 -2.65
C ILE A 17 26.86 -0.55 -1.13
N THR A 18 26.15 0.31 -0.39
CA THR A 18 26.04 0.20 1.07
C THR A 18 25.20 -1.00 1.47
N ALA A 19 24.10 -1.28 0.75
CA ALA A 19 23.29 -2.47 0.98
C ALA A 19 24.08 -3.77 0.77
N SER A 20 25.07 -3.77 -0.12
CA SER A 20 25.95 -4.93 -0.37
C SER A 20 26.97 -5.20 0.75
N ARG A 21 27.20 -4.23 1.65
CA ARG A 21 28.10 -4.38 2.80
C ARG A 21 27.45 -5.05 4.00
N LEU A 22 26.11 -5.15 4.01
CA LEU A 22 25.38 -5.78 5.10
C LEU A 22 25.43 -7.30 4.96
N PRO A 23 25.78 -8.05 6.03
CA PRO A 23 25.72 -9.50 6.02
C PRO A 23 24.30 -9.95 5.72
N GLN A 24 24.14 -10.84 4.74
CA GLN A 24 22.82 -11.32 4.30
C GLN A 24 22.01 -11.92 5.46
N SER A 25 22.67 -12.55 6.44
CA SER A 25 22.05 -13.09 7.65
C SER A 25 21.36 -12.02 8.51
N GLU A 26 21.97 -10.85 8.66
CA GLU A 26 21.41 -9.74 9.45
C GLU A 26 20.22 -9.11 8.75
N VAL A 27 20.30 -9.01 7.42
CA VAL A 27 19.22 -8.48 6.58
C VAL A 27 18.00 -9.39 6.61
N VAL A 28 18.21 -10.70 6.49
CA VAL A 28 17.14 -11.69 6.63
C VAL A 28 16.54 -11.62 8.03
N ALA A 29 17.36 -11.56 9.08
CA ALA A 29 16.88 -11.44 10.46
C ALA A 29 16.06 -10.16 10.70
N LEU A 30 16.43 -9.04 10.07
CA LEU A 30 15.66 -7.80 10.13
C LEU A 30 14.28 -7.96 9.48
N PHE A 31 14.22 -8.53 8.28
CA PHE A 31 12.97 -8.73 7.56
C PHE A 31 12.08 -9.82 8.18
N GLU A 32 12.66 -10.80 8.87
CA GLU A 32 11.93 -11.80 9.64
C GLU A 32 11.55 -11.32 11.05
N SER A 33 12.11 -10.18 11.50
CA SER A 33 11.86 -9.67 12.84
C SER A 33 10.36 -9.34 13.06
N PRO A 34 9.83 -9.60 14.28
CA PRO A 34 8.45 -9.26 14.61
C PRO A 34 8.14 -7.77 14.40
N SER A 35 9.10 -6.89 14.68
CA SER A 35 8.96 -5.44 14.49
C SER A 35 8.71 -5.07 13.04
N TYR A 36 9.51 -5.63 12.11
CA TYR A 36 9.31 -5.38 10.68
C TYR A 36 7.98 -5.96 10.17
N GLN A 37 7.64 -7.19 10.59
CA GLN A 37 6.38 -7.82 10.19
C GLN A 37 5.16 -7.05 10.71
N ASN A 38 5.22 -6.51 11.92
CA ASN A 38 4.17 -5.67 12.48
C ASN A 38 4.05 -4.33 11.73
N TRP A 39 5.18 -3.69 11.42
CA TRP A 39 5.19 -2.48 10.60
C TRP A 39 4.59 -2.74 9.21
N LYS A 40 5.00 -3.82 8.54
CA LYS A 40 4.47 -4.23 7.24
C LYS A 40 2.96 -4.41 7.28
N LYS A 41 2.43 -5.13 8.28
CA LYS A 41 0.98 -5.30 8.49
C LYS A 41 0.26 -3.96 8.71
N SER A 42 0.85 -3.05 9.46
CA SER A 42 0.28 -1.71 9.69
C SER A 42 0.16 -0.92 8.38
N GLN A 43 1.20 -0.93 7.55
CA GLN A 43 1.19 -0.29 6.22
C GLN A 43 0.16 -0.92 5.28
N GLU A 44 0.08 -2.25 5.24
CA GLU A 44 -0.93 -2.95 4.44
C GLU A 44 -2.37 -2.61 4.88
N ASN A 45 -2.61 -2.51 6.18
CA ASN A 45 -3.92 -2.13 6.71
C ASN A 45 -4.27 -0.68 6.39
N GLN A 46 -3.29 0.23 6.44
CA GLN A 46 -3.49 1.63 6.02
C GLN A 46 -3.87 1.72 4.54
N SER A 47 -3.19 0.96 3.68
CA SER A 47 -3.50 0.89 2.24
C SER A 47 -4.92 0.35 1.97
N LYS A 48 -5.33 -0.70 2.69
CA LYS A 48 -6.70 -1.25 2.62
C LYS A 48 -7.74 -0.24 3.09
N GLY A 49 -7.46 0.48 4.18
CA GLY A 49 -8.33 1.56 4.67
C GLY A 49 -8.54 2.66 3.63
N LEU A 50 -7.46 3.14 3.00
CA LEU A 50 -7.55 4.14 1.92
C LEU A 50 -8.34 3.62 0.72
N SER A 51 -8.14 2.36 0.34
CA SER A 51 -8.89 1.73 -0.76
C SER A 51 -10.38 1.66 -0.47
N ALA A 52 -10.78 1.34 0.77
CA ALA A 52 -12.18 1.33 1.18
C ALA A 52 -12.81 2.72 1.14
N VAL A 53 -12.08 3.75 1.56
CA VAL A 53 -12.53 5.16 1.48
C VAL A 53 -12.77 5.57 0.03
N ILE A 54 -11.84 5.28 -0.87
CA ILE A 54 -11.99 5.57 -2.31
C ILE A 54 -13.20 4.82 -2.90
N GLY A 55 -13.40 3.55 -2.50
CA GLY A 55 -14.59 2.79 -2.88
C GLY A 55 -15.90 3.45 -2.43
N GLY A 56 -15.94 3.94 -1.18
CA GLY A 56 -17.07 4.70 -0.65
C GLY A 56 -17.35 5.97 -1.45
N ILE A 57 -16.32 6.77 -1.75
CA ILE A 57 -16.44 7.99 -2.57
C ILE A 57 -17.00 7.66 -3.96
N ASN A 58 -16.49 6.62 -4.62
CA ASN A 58 -16.98 6.19 -5.92
C ASN A 58 -18.46 5.78 -5.89
N ASN A 59 -18.91 5.14 -4.82
CA ASN A 59 -20.31 4.76 -4.67
C ASN A 59 -21.22 5.99 -4.47
N VAL A 60 -20.77 7.00 -3.73
CA VAL A 60 -21.48 8.28 -3.61
C VAL A 60 -21.59 8.97 -4.96
N ILE A 61 -20.51 9.06 -5.72
CA ILE A 61 -20.50 9.65 -7.07
C ILE A 61 -21.50 8.92 -7.99
N LYS A 62 -21.50 7.59 -7.97
CA LYS A 62 -22.48 6.78 -8.74
C LYS A 62 -23.91 7.07 -8.30
N GLY A 63 -24.17 7.14 -6.99
CA GLY A 63 -25.49 7.47 -6.45
C GLY A 63 -25.98 8.85 -6.90
N LEU A 64 -25.10 9.87 -6.85
CA LEU A 64 -25.42 11.22 -7.33
C LEU A 64 -25.69 11.25 -8.84
N ASN A 65 -24.91 10.53 -9.65
CA ASN A 65 -25.16 10.41 -11.09
C ASN A 65 -26.51 9.72 -11.38
N MET A 66 -26.87 8.69 -10.61
CA MET A 66 -28.19 8.05 -10.75
C MET A 66 -29.32 9.01 -10.41
N LEU A 67 -29.21 9.76 -9.30
CA LEU A 67 -30.20 10.77 -8.92
C LEU A 67 -30.30 11.88 -9.97
N GLY A 68 -29.18 12.37 -10.48
CA GLY A 68 -29.14 13.35 -11.56
C GLY A 68 -29.82 12.85 -12.84
N ASN A 69 -29.61 11.60 -13.22
CA ASN A 69 -30.26 10.99 -14.38
C ASN A 69 -31.78 10.82 -14.17
N VAL A 70 -32.21 10.44 -12.97
CA VAL A 70 -33.64 10.31 -12.64
C VAL A 70 -34.33 11.67 -12.62
N LEU A 71 -33.73 12.67 -11.97
CA LEU A 71 -34.28 14.02 -11.86
C LEU A 71 -34.23 14.77 -13.20
N GLY A 72 -33.18 14.57 -14.00
CA GLY A 72 -33.03 15.14 -15.34
C GLY A 72 -34.01 14.55 -16.35
N ARG A 73 -34.31 13.24 -16.27
CA ARG A 73 -35.35 12.61 -17.09
C ARG A 73 -36.76 13.05 -16.74
N ARG A 74 -37.03 13.42 -15.48
CA ARG A 74 -38.34 13.89 -15.03
C ARG A 74 -38.66 15.34 -15.44
N ARG A 75 -37.66 16.08 -15.94
CA ARG A 75 -37.76 17.48 -16.37
C ARG A 75 -37.91 17.66 -17.88
N ARG A 76 -37.75 16.59 -18.68
CA ARG A 76 -38.12 16.55 -20.10
C ARG A 76 -39.49 15.89 -20.25
#